data_AF-A0AAC8VQ20-F1
#
_entry.id   AF-A0AAC8VQ20-F1
#
_cell.length_a   1.000
_cell.length_b   1.000
_cell.length_c   1.000
_cell.angle_alpha   90.00
_cell.angle_beta   90.00
_cell.angle_gamma   90.00
#
_symmetry.space_group_name_H-M   'P 1'
#
loop_
_entity.id
_entity.type
_entity.pdbx_description
1 polymer ?
#
loop_
_entity_poly.entity_id
_entity_poly.type
_entity_poly.pdbx_seq_one_letter_code
_entity_poly.pdbx_strand_id
1 'polypeptide(L)' 'MIDWTKLNKAKDVSDAEHLRMRDSVVSQRLAAYRAESDQLKVEADYDAAVSGSKPDYTAWVAKVKEIKERFPMP' A
#
# COMPACT_ATOMS: atom_id res chain seq x y z
N MET A 1 -7.39 34.14 27.53
CA MET A 1 -7.66 32.72 27.83
C MET A 1 -7.60 31.97 26.50
N ILE A 2 -6.74 30.96 26.35
CA ILE A 2 -6.66 30.17 25.10
C ILE A 2 -7.94 29.38 24.96
N ASP A 3 -8.56 29.42 23.78
CA ASP A 3 -9.76 28.66 23.46
C ASP A 3 -9.38 27.22 23.06
N TRP A 4 -9.27 26.37 24.07
CA TRP A 4 -8.91 24.96 23.93
C TRP A 4 -9.91 24.16 23.08
N THR A 5 -11.17 24.60 22.99
CA THR A 5 -12.20 23.94 22.17
C THR A 5 -11.94 24.14 20.68
N LYS A 6 -11.50 25.34 20.27
CA LYS A 6 -11.09 25.59 18.88
C LYS A 6 -9.84 24.81 18.49
N LEU A 7 -8.87 24.69 19.41
CA LEU A 7 -7.65 23.92 19.18
C LEU A 7 -7.95 22.43 18.94
N ASN A 8 -8.81 21.82 19.76
CA ASN A 8 -9.19 20.42 19.60
C ASN A 8 -9.90 20.18 18.27
N LYS A 9 -10.85 21.05 17.88
CA LYS A 9 -11.54 20.93 16.57
C LYS A 9 -10.56 21.02 15.39
N ALA A 10 -9.58 21.93 15.45
CA ALA A 10 -8.58 22.05 14.40
C ALA A 10 -7.71 20.80 14.29
N LYS A 11 -7.33 20.21 15.44
CA LYS A 11 -6.61 18.93 15.49
C LYS A 11 -7.45 17.78 14.92
N ASP A 12 -8.72 17.66 15.28
CA ASP A 12 -9.60 16.60 14.79
C ASP A 12 -9.77 16.66 13.26
N VAL A 13 -9.89 17.88 12.70
CA VAL A 13 -9.95 18.09 11.25
C VAL A 13 -8.65 17.66 10.57
N SER A 14 -7.49 18.06 11.11
CA SER A 14 -6.18 17.67 10.58
C SER A 14 -5.97 16.15 10.63
N ASP A 15 -6.32 15.51 11.75
CA ASP A 15 -6.22 14.05 11.89
C ASP A 15 -7.14 13.34 10.88
N ALA A 16 -8.37 13.83 10.67
CA ALA A 16 -9.28 13.30 9.66
C ALA A 16 -8.77 13.48 8.22
N GLU A 17 -8.11 14.58 7.91
CA GLU A 17 -7.47 14.82 6.61
C GLU A 17 -6.30 13.87 6.37
N HIS A 18 -5.44 13.68 7.37
CA HIS A 18 -4.34 12.72 7.31
C HIS A 18 -4.83 11.28 7.08
N LEU A 19 -5.91 10.87 7.76
CA LEU A 19 -6.52 9.56 7.55
C LEU A 19 -7.06 9.41 6.13
N ARG A 20 -7.79 10.41 5.61
CA ARG A 20 -8.30 10.39 4.22
C ARG A 20 -7.18 10.30 3.19
N MET A 21 -6.08 11.03 3.39
CA MET A 21 -4.91 10.95 2.51
C MET A 21 -4.29 9.56 2.54
N ARG A 22 -4.15 8.95 3.73
CA ARG A 22 -3.67 7.58 3.88
C ARG A 22 -4.58 6.57 3.20
N ASP A 23 -5.89 6.63 3.43
CA ASP A 23 -6.86 5.70 2.86
C ASP A 23 -6.88 5.76 1.33
N SER A 24 -6.71 6.96 0.76
CA SER A 24 -6.59 7.15 -0.68
C SER A 24 -5.34 6.45 -1.24
N VAL A 25 -4.18 6.63 -0.60
CA VAL A 25 -2.93 5.98 -1.02
C VAL A 25 -3.00 4.46 -0.85
N VAL A 26 -3.60 3.96 0.24
CA VAL A 26 -3.83 2.53 0.45
C VAL A 26 -4.70 1.95 -0.66
N SER A 27 -5.78 2.62 -1.03
CA SER A 27 -6.68 2.19 -2.09
C SER A 27 -5.98 2.14 -3.45
N GLN A 28 -5.16 3.15 -3.77
CA GLN A 28 -4.35 3.19 -5.00
C GLN A 28 -3.32 2.05 -5.05
N ARG A 29 -2.60 1.79 -3.95
CA ARG A 29 -1.67 0.67 -3.85
C ARG A 29 -2.37 -0.67 -4.05
N LEU A 30 -3.52 -0.88 -3.40
CA LEU A 30 -4.27 -2.12 -3.51
C LEU A 30 -4.76 -2.39 -4.93
N ALA A 31 -5.23 -1.36 -5.63
CA ALA A 31 -5.60 -1.47 -7.04
C ALA A 31 -4.40 -1.84 -7.91
N ALA A 32 -3.26 -1.17 -7.71
CA ALA A 32 -2.03 -1.45 -8.45
C ALA A 32 -1.47 -2.84 -8.18
N TYR A 33 -1.53 -3.34 -6.94
CA TYR A 33 -1.08 -4.70 -6.62
C TYR A 33 -1.89 -5.75 -7.40
N ARG A 34 -3.21 -5.63 -7.40
CA ARG A 34 -4.10 -6.55 -8.11
C ARG A 34 -3.87 -6.53 -9.62
N ALA A 35 -3.62 -5.35 -10.18
CA ALA A 35 -3.45 -5.19 -11.62
C ALA A 35 -2.04 -5.59 -12.10
N GLU A 36 -1.00 -5.35 -11.30
CA GLU A 36 0.38 -5.38 -11.79
C GLU A 36 1.27 -6.42 -11.08
N SER A 37 1.04 -6.71 -9.79
CA SER A 37 1.95 -7.55 -9.00
C SER A 37 1.42 -8.93 -8.64
N ASP A 38 0.12 -9.05 -8.34
CA ASP A 38 -0.43 -10.27 -7.74
C ASP A 38 -0.29 -11.49 -8.68
N GLN A 39 -0.47 -11.29 -9.98
CA GLN A 39 -0.22 -12.33 -10.98
C GLN A 39 1.22 -12.88 -10.93
N LEU A 40 2.22 -12.01 -10.74
CA LEU A 40 3.64 -12.42 -10.69
C LEU A 40 3.91 -13.35 -9.51
N LYS A 41 3.23 -13.11 -8.39
CA LYS A 41 3.33 -13.97 -7.22
C LYS A 41 2.65 -15.31 -7.46
N VAL A 42 1.46 -15.31 -8.07
CA VAL A 42 0.71 -16.54 -8.38
C VAL A 42 1.51 -17.45 -9.31
N GLU A 43 2.12 -16.90 -10.37
CA GLU A 43 2.97 -17.69 -11.28
C GLU A 43 4.18 -18.27 -10.54
N ALA A 44 4.88 -17.47 -9.73
CA ALA A 44 6.03 -17.95 -8.95
C ALA A 44 5.66 -19.05 -7.93
N ASP A 45 4.47 -18.95 -7.32
CA ASP A 45 3.95 -19.97 -6.40
C ASP A 45 3.62 -21.26 -7.14
N TYR A 46 3.02 -21.15 -8.33
CA TYR A 46 2.69 -22.30 -9.17
C TYR A 46 3.95 -23.02 -9.64
N ASP A 47 4.93 -22.29 -10.18
CA ASP A 47 6.18 -22.85 -10.68
C ASP A 47 6.93 -23.62 -9.58
N ALA A 48 6.95 -23.07 -8.37
CA ALA A 48 7.53 -23.74 -7.20
C ALA A 48 6.77 -25.00 -6.78
N ALA A 49 5.45 -24.97 -6.84
CA ALA A 49 4.63 -26.15 -6.56
C ALA A 49 4.89 -27.28 -7.57
N VAL A 50 5.09 -26.94 -8.85
CA VAL A 50 5.40 -27.91 -9.92
C VAL A 50 6.82 -28.46 -9.80
N SER A 51 7.79 -27.60 -9.53
CA SER A 51 9.21 -27.98 -9.45
C SER A 51 9.61 -28.61 -8.11
N GLY A 52 8.77 -28.49 -7.08
CA GLY A 52 9.10 -28.86 -5.70
C GLY A 52 10.16 -27.95 -5.06
N SER A 53 10.38 -26.74 -5.62
CA SER A 53 11.32 -25.76 -5.10
C SER A 53 10.63 -24.70 -4.24
N LYS A 54 11.40 -23.71 -3.78
CA LYS A 54 10.84 -22.48 -3.20
C LYS A 54 10.43 -21.51 -4.32
N PRO A 55 9.37 -20.71 -4.13
CA PRO A 55 8.99 -19.63 -5.05
C PRO A 55 10.09 -18.59 -5.20
N ASP A 56 10.37 -18.18 -6.44
CA ASP A 56 11.20 -17.01 -6.72
C ASP A 56 10.33 -15.75 -6.83
N TYR A 57 10.38 -14.95 -5.78
CA TYR A 57 9.59 -13.73 -5.68
C TYR A 57 10.28 -12.46 -6.20
N THR A 58 11.44 -12.58 -6.85
CA THR A 58 12.25 -11.42 -7.26
C THR A 58 11.46 -10.43 -8.10
N ALA A 59 10.72 -10.92 -9.10
CA ALA A 59 9.90 -10.07 -9.98
C ALA A 59 8.74 -9.39 -9.23
N TRP A 60 8.04 -10.13 -8.35
CA TRP A 60 6.97 -9.60 -7.52
C TRP A 60 7.48 -8.49 -6.58
N VAL A 61 8.60 -8.73 -5.89
CA VAL A 61 9.21 -7.76 -4.96
C VAL A 61 9.62 -6.48 -5.71
N ALA A 62 10.23 -6.60 -6.89
CA ALA A 62 10.60 -5.45 -7.71
C ALA A 62 9.37 -4.61 -8.08
N LYS A 63 8.29 -5.24 -8.53
CA LYS A 63 7.06 -4.53 -8.90
C LYS A 63 6.38 -3.88 -7.69
N VAL A 64 6.32 -4.58 -6.55
CA VAL A 64 5.77 -4.02 -5.30
C VAL A 64 6.56 -2.80 -4.84
N LYS A 65 7.90 -2.83 -4.98
CA LYS A 65 8.75 -1.68 -4.65
C LYS A 65 8.40 -0.46 -5.52
N GLU A 66 8.30 -0.67 -6.83
CA GLU A 66 7.93 0.36 -7.80
C GLU A 66 6.54 0.97 -7.52
N ILE A 67 5.55 0.14 -7.16
CA ILE A 67 4.20 0.59 -6.76
C ILE A 67 4.27 1.45 -5.49
N LYS A 68 5.08 1.07 -4.51
CA LYS A 68 5.23 1.82 -3.26
C LYS A 68 5.92 3.17 -3.46
N GLU A 69 6.86 3.25 -4.40
CA GLU A 69 7.53 4.49 -4.81
C GLU A 69 6.57 5.42 -5.55
N ARG A 70 5.72 4.88 -6.43
CA ARG A 70 4.68 5.64 -7.15
C ARG A 70 3.58 6.18 -6.24
N PHE A 71 3.25 5.47 -5.17
CA PHE A 71 2.22 5.86 -4.20
C PHE A 71 2.82 5.92 -2.78
N PRO A 72 3.61 6.95 -2.42
CA PRO A 72 4.23 7.04 -1.11
C PRO A 72 3.17 7.25 -0.01
N MET A 73 3.37 6.63 1.16
CA MET A 73 2.47 6.87 2.29
C MET A 73 2.70 8.28 2.85
N PRO A 74 1.63 9.03 3.16
CA PRO A 74 1.72 10.35 3.76
C PRO A 74 2.00 10.27 5.27
#